data_AF-A0A7K2XN67-F1
#
_entry.id   AF-A0A7K2XN67-F1
#
_cell.length_a   1.000
_cell.length_b   1.000
_cell.length_c   1.000
_cell.angle_alpha   90.00
_cell.angle_beta   90.00
_cell.angle_gamma   90.00
#
_symmetry.space_group_name_H-M   'P 1'
#
loop_
_entity.id
_entity.type
_entity.pdbx_description
1 polymer ?
#
loop_
_entity_poly.entity_id
_entity_poly.type
_entity_poly.pdbx_seq_one_letter_code
_entity_poly.pdbx_strand_id
1 'polypeptide(L)'
;ADWLATSGLPPAARLKALLSQPALAEEHLGGGRMREAFARTYRAFVSADSARAAYAVLLAELGAPDAGPLLFHCTAGKDRTGWAATVVLSLLGADEETVREEYLSVNPAVRQAFAPMIEGFTAQGGDPQVALDLIGVLPEYLDAALDEVAVRHGSMEKYVREGLGVPDEVTERIRERLTAGSG
;
A
#
# COMPACT_ATOMS: atom_id res chain seq x y z
N ALA A 1 10.97 5.85 22.69
CA ALA A 1 9.50 5.94 22.80
C ALA A 1 8.96 6.34 21.44
N ASP A 2 7.90 5.71 20.96
CA ASP A 2 7.33 5.98 19.63
C ASP A 2 6.63 7.35 19.61
N TRP A 3 7.33 8.40 19.18
CA TRP A 3 6.80 9.76 19.10
C TRP A 3 5.55 9.85 18.20
N LEU A 4 5.49 8.99 17.18
CA LEU A 4 4.32 8.88 16.31
C LEU A 4 3.10 8.38 17.08
N ALA A 5 3.25 7.64 18.18
CA ALA A 5 2.15 7.20 19.03
C ALA A 5 1.84 8.18 20.17
N THR A 6 2.83 8.93 20.68
CA THR A 6 2.71 9.72 21.93
C THR A 6 2.42 11.21 21.75
N SER A 7 2.51 11.77 20.54
CA SER A 7 2.42 13.23 20.31
C SER A 7 1.02 13.85 20.41
N GLY A 8 -0.06 13.06 20.58
CA GLY A 8 -1.43 13.57 20.75
C GLY A 8 -2.05 14.26 19.52
N LEU A 9 -1.25 14.60 18.50
CA LEU A 9 -1.70 15.20 17.23
C LEU A 9 -2.45 14.19 16.35
N PRO A 10 -3.35 14.60 15.45
CA PRO A 10 -3.85 13.73 14.39
C PRO A 10 -2.70 13.21 13.49
N PRO A 11 -2.77 11.98 12.92
CA PRO A 11 -1.68 11.39 12.14
C PRO A 11 -1.11 12.28 11.02
N ALA A 12 -1.98 12.97 10.27
CA ALA A 12 -1.55 13.89 9.21
C ALA A 12 -0.81 15.13 9.76
N ALA A 13 -1.19 15.63 10.94
CA ALA A 13 -0.52 16.74 11.60
C ALA A 13 0.83 16.34 12.18
N ARG A 14 0.99 15.09 12.66
CA ARG A 14 2.28 14.51 13.08
C ARG A 14 3.27 14.48 11.91
N LEU A 15 2.81 14.00 10.77
CA LEU A 15 3.60 13.90 9.55
C LEU A 15 4.10 15.28 9.09
N LYS A 16 3.18 16.27 9.06
CA LYS A 16 3.52 17.65 8.72
C LYS A 16 4.52 18.26 9.70
N ALA A 17 4.36 17.99 10.99
CA ALA A 17 5.28 18.49 12.03
C ALA A 17 6.70 17.91 11.86
N LEU A 18 6.81 16.59 11.63
CA LEU A 18 8.10 15.94 11.37
C LEU A 18 8.77 16.49 10.11
N LEU A 19 8.02 16.64 9.02
CA LEU A 19 8.53 17.20 7.76
C LEU A 19 8.85 18.69 7.82
N SER A 20 8.46 19.39 8.87
CA SER A 20 8.84 20.79 9.12
C SER A 20 10.04 20.95 10.05
N GLN A 21 10.56 19.85 10.62
CA GLN A 21 11.64 19.86 11.61
C GLN A 21 12.64 18.73 11.33
N PRO A 22 13.67 18.96 10.49
CA PRO A 22 14.62 17.93 10.06
C PRO A 22 15.27 17.11 11.18
N ALA A 23 15.69 17.76 12.27
CA ALA A 23 16.30 17.06 13.40
C ALA A 23 15.33 16.05 14.07
N LEU A 24 14.05 16.42 14.24
CA LEU A 24 13.04 15.51 14.78
C LEU A 24 12.68 14.41 13.78
N ALA A 25 12.65 14.72 12.49
CA ALA A 25 12.45 13.72 11.44
C ALA A 25 13.58 12.67 11.45
N GLU A 26 14.84 13.07 11.52
CA GLU A 26 15.94 12.12 11.60
C GLU A 26 15.94 11.32 12.90
N GLU A 27 15.70 11.99 14.03
CA GLU A 27 15.62 11.33 15.34
C GLU A 27 14.52 10.25 15.37
N HIS A 28 13.34 10.52 14.81
CA HIS A 28 12.21 9.59 14.91
C HIS A 28 12.03 8.67 13.70
N LEU A 29 12.37 9.13 12.50
CA LEU A 29 12.13 8.43 11.24
C LEU A 29 13.40 7.86 10.60
N GLY A 30 14.57 8.40 10.94
CA GLY A 30 15.85 7.98 10.38
C GLY A 30 16.31 6.58 10.79
N GLY A 31 17.43 6.14 10.20
CA GLY A 31 18.05 4.85 10.53
C GLY A 31 17.17 3.62 10.20
N GLY A 32 16.30 3.73 9.20
CA GLY A 32 15.40 2.65 8.76
C GLY A 32 14.10 2.51 9.57
N ARG A 33 13.90 3.28 10.64
CA ARG A 33 12.69 3.22 11.47
C ARG A 33 11.42 3.50 10.67
N MET A 34 11.46 4.46 9.75
CA MET A 34 10.32 4.75 8.88
C MET A 34 9.97 3.56 7.98
N ARG A 35 10.98 2.94 7.38
CA ARG A 35 10.79 1.77 6.53
C ARG A 35 10.19 0.61 7.30
N GLU A 36 10.67 0.37 8.52
CA GLU A 36 10.13 -0.67 9.38
C GLU A 36 8.66 -0.39 9.79
N ALA A 37 8.33 0.88 10.06
CA ALA A 37 6.95 1.29 10.36
C ALA A 37 6.02 1.07 9.16
N PHE A 38 6.46 1.39 7.94
CA PHE A 38 5.70 1.08 6.73
C PHE A 38 5.61 -0.42 6.48
N ALA A 39 6.69 -1.18 6.65
CA ALA A 39 6.64 -2.63 6.52
C ALA A 39 5.60 -3.25 7.49
N ARG A 40 5.52 -2.79 8.75
CA ARG A 40 4.46 -3.20 9.68
C ARG A 40 3.06 -2.79 9.19
N THR A 41 2.93 -1.60 8.62
CA THR A 41 1.66 -1.12 8.05
C THR A 41 1.20 -2.01 6.87
N TYR A 42 2.13 -2.40 6.00
CA TYR A 42 1.85 -3.27 4.85
C TYR A 42 1.46 -4.69 5.28
N ARG A 43 2.13 -5.26 6.29
CA ARG A 43 1.67 -6.51 6.93
C ARG A 43 0.26 -6.39 7.53
N ALA A 44 -0.08 -5.21 8.07
CA ALA A 44 -1.42 -4.96 8.59
C ALA A 44 -2.49 -4.87 7.49
N PHE A 45 -2.16 -4.51 6.24
CA PHE A 45 -3.11 -4.59 5.13
C PHE A 45 -3.58 -6.04 4.88
N VAL A 46 -2.73 -7.02 5.18
CA VAL A 46 -3.06 -8.45 5.06
C VAL A 46 -3.81 -8.96 6.29
N SER A 47 -3.34 -8.58 7.48
CA SER A 47 -3.73 -9.26 8.73
C SER A 47 -4.82 -8.56 9.53
N ALA A 48 -4.99 -7.24 9.41
CA ALA A 48 -5.96 -6.50 10.22
C ALA A 48 -7.40 -6.75 9.75
N ASP A 49 -8.31 -7.00 10.68
CA ASP A 49 -9.71 -7.30 10.37
C ASP A 49 -10.40 -6.20 9.55
N SER A 50 -10.10 -4.93 9.87
CA SER A 50 -10.63 -3.78 9.11
C SER A 50 -10.12 -3.73 7.67
N ALA A 51 -8.86 -4.11 7.44
CA ALA A 51 -8.28 -4.18 6.10
C ALA A 51 -8.88 -5.35 5.31
N ARG A 52 -8.95 -6.54 5.93
CA ARG A 52 -9.57 -7.72 5.34
C ARG A 52 -11.02 -7.46 4.93
N ALA A 53 -11.81 -6.82 5.80
CA ALA A 53 -13.18 -6.44 5.49
C ALA A 53 -13.26 -5.48 4.29
N ALA A 54 -12.38 -4.47 4.22
CA ALA A 54 -12.35 -3.52 3.11
C ALA A 54 -11.98 -4.17 1.78
N TYR A 55 -10.98 -5.07 1.77
CA TYR A 55 -10.58 -5.78 0.55
C TYR A 55 -11.60 -6.83 0.12
N ALA A 56 -12.29 -7.47 1.06
CA ALA A 56 -13.41 -8.36 0.75
C ALA A 56 -14.55 -7.61 0.05
N VAL A 57 -14.92 -6.41 0.55
CA VAL A 57 -15.93 -5.55 -0.10
C VAL A 57 -15.47 -5.16 -1.51
N LEU A 58 -14.22 -4.71 -1.68
CA LEU A 58 -13.68 -4.36 -2.99
C LEU A 58 -13.84 -5.51 -4.00
N LEU A 59 -13.45 -6.73 -3.64
CA LEU A 59 -13.53 -7.89 -4.52
C LEU A 59 -14.98 -8.32 -4.77
N ALA A 60 -15.85 -8.22 -3.77
CA ALA A 60 -17.28 -8.49 -3.94
C ALA A 60 -17.93 -7.54 -4.94
N GLU A 61 -17.65 -6.23 -4.86
CA GLU A 61 -18.13 -5.22 -5.80
C GLU A 61 -17.56 -5.47 -7.21
N LEU A 62 -16.27 -5.80 -7.32
CA LEU A 62 -15.62 -6.06 -8.60
C LEU A 62 -16.17 -7.31 -9.30
N GLY A 63 -16.51 -8.34 -8.52
CA GLY A 63 -17.07 -9.60 -8.99
C GLY A 63 -18.60 -9.67 -8.96
N ALA A 64 -19.31 -8.55 -8.77
CA ALA A 64 -20.76 -8.51 -8.85
C ALA A 64 -21.25 -8.79 -10.29
N PRO A 65 -22.38 -9.50 -10.49
CA PRO A 65 -22.89 -9.83 -11.83
C PRO A 65 -23.10 -8.61 -12.74
N ASP A 66 -23.53 -7.50 -12.15
CA ASP A 66 -23.81 -6.21 -12.79
C ASP A 66 -22.70 -5.18 -12.56
N ALA A 67 -21.51 -5.61 -12.11
CA ALA A 67 -20.39 -4.71 -11.88
C ALA A 67 -20.11 -3.83 -13.12
N GLY A 68 -19.84 -2.55 -12.90
CA GLY A 68 -19.36 -1.62 -13.92
C GLY A 68 -17.86 -1.33 -13.77
N PRO A 69 -17.32 -0.34 -14.48
CA PRO A 69 -16.01 0.22 -14.17
C PRO A 69 -15.97 0.69 -12.70
N LEU A 70 -14.94 0.28 -11.95
CA LEU A 70 -14.80 0.56 -10.52
C LEU A 70 -13.65 1.53 -10.27
N LEU A 71 -13.90 2.57 -9.46
CA LEU A 71 -12.88 3.44 -8.91
C LEU A 71 -12.67 3.10 -7.44
N PHE A 72 -11.44 2.73 -7.06
CA PHE A 72 -11.04 2.57 -5.67
C PHE A 72 -9.86 3.47 -5.36
N HIS A 73 -9.88 4.13 -4.19
CA HIS A 73 -8.83 5.04 -3.79
C HIS A 73 -8.63 5.03 -2.28
N CYS A 74 -7.51 5.61 -1.85
CA CYS A 74 -7.27 5.98 -0.47
C CYS A 74 -7.00 7.49 -0.39
N THR A 75 -6.32 7.97 0.64
CA THR A 75 -6.00 9.40 0.77
C THR A 75 -5.01 9.88 -0.30
N ALA A 76 -3.89 9.16 -0.46
CA ALA A 76 -2.84 9.52 -1.41
C ALA A 76 -2.85 8.65 -2.69
N GLY A 77 -3.72 7.65 -2.75
CA GLY A 77 -3.79 6.72 -3.89
C GLY A 77 -2.60 5.76 -4.01
N LYS A 78 -1.72 5.64 -3.00
CA LYS A 78 -0.47 4.87 -3.09
C LYS A 78 -0.48 3.55 -2.29
N ASP A 79 -0.60 3.58 -0.96
CA ASP A 79 -0.31 2.39 -0.14
C ASP A 79 -1.45 1.37 -0.15
N ARG A 80 -2.63 1.75 0.38
CA ARG A 80 -3.82 0.88 0.43
C ARG A 80 -4.37 0.58 -0.96
N THR A 81 -4.31 1.58 -1.84
CA THR A 81 -4.69 1.44 -3.26
C THR A 81 -3.73 0.53 -4.00
N GLY A 82 -2.41 0.69 -3.78
CA GLY A 82 -1.40 -0.18 -4.37
C GLY A 82 -1.58 -1.63 -3.94
N TRP A 83 -1.82 -1.89 -2.65
CA TRP A 83 -2.11 -3.25 -2.19
C TRP A 83 -3.41 -3.82 -2.79
N ALA A 84 -4.47 -3.02 -2.90
CA ALA A 84 -5.70 -3.43 -3.60
C ALA A 84 -5.42 -3.80 -5.06
N ALA A 85 -4.67 -2.98 -5.79
CA ALA A 85 -4.29 -3.24 -7.17
C ALA A 85 -3.42 -4.50 -7.29
N THR A 86 -2.46 -4.70 -6.38
CA THR A 86 -1.65 -5.92 -6.27
C THR A 86 -2.53 -7.16 -6.14
N VAL A 87 -3.49 -7.18 -5.21
CA VAL A 87 -4.39 -8.32 -5.01
C VAL A 87 -5.19 -8.63 -6.29
N VAL A 88 -5.72 -7.59 -6.94
CA VAL A 88 -6.47 -7.75 -8.20
C VAL A 88 -5.56 -8.31 -9.31
N LEU A 89 -4.40 -7.71 -9.55
CA LEU A 89 -3.47 -8.17 -10.59
C LEU A 89 -3.00 -9.61 -10.37
N SER A 90 -2.69 -9.98 -9.13
CA SER A 90 -2.34 -11.36 -8.78
C SER A 90 -3.50 -12.32 -9.06
N LEU A 91 -4.75 -11.94 -8.78
CA LEU A 91 -5.92 -12.75 -9.15
C LEU A 91 -6.06 -12.91 -10.67
N LEU A 92 -5.68 -11.90 -11.46
CA LEU A 92 -5.67 -11.95 -12.92
C LEU A 92 -4.49 -12.75 -13.50
N GLY A 93 -3.61 -13.28 -12.65
CA GLY A 93 -2.48 -14.10 -13.06
C GLY A 93 -1.23 -13.31 -13.47
N ALA A 94 -1.15 -12.03 -13.11
CA ALA A 94 0.08 -11.26 -13.28
C ALA A 94 1.21 -11.88 -12.44
N ASP A 95 2.41 -11.97 -13.02
CA ASP A 95 3.59 -12.40 -12.30
C ASP A 95 4.08 -11.35 -11.29
N GLU A 96 4.97 -11.76 -10.39
CA GLU A 96 5.49 -10.89 -9.32
C GLU A 96 6.24 -9.66 -9.87
N GLU A 97 6.89 -9.79 -11.04
CA GLU A 97 7.58 -8.68 -11.70
C GLU A 97 6.58 -7.62 -12.16
N THR A 98 5.54 -8.02 -12.89
CA THR A 98 4.46 -7.13 -13.35
C THR A 98 3.78 -6.43 -12.17
N VAL A 99 3.45 -7.17 -11.11
CA VAL A 99 2.84 -6.60 -9.90
C VAL A 99 3.74 -5.56 -9.24
N ARG A 100 5.05 -5.84 -9.16
CA ARG A 100 6.03 -4.93 -8.56
C ARG A 100 6.22 -3.68 -9.43
N GLU A 101 6.30 -3.83 -10.74
CA GLU A 101 6.42 -2.71 -11.68
C GLU A 101 5.23 -1.76 -11.56
N GLU A 102 4.00 -2.28 -11.57
CA GLU A 102 2.80 -1.45 -11.41
C GLU A 102 2.77 -0.76 -10.05
N TYR A 103 3.08 -1.47 -8.97
CA TYR A 103 3.14 -0.86 -7.65
C TYR A 103 4.13 0.31 -7.56
N LEU A 104 5.30 0.20 -8.21
CA LEU A 104 6.33 1.24 -8.21
C LEU A 104 6.04 2.37 -9.19
N SER A 105 5.12 2.17 -10.15
CA SER A 105 4.80 3.14 -11.22
C SER A 105 4.24 4.47 -10.70
N VAL A 106 3.71 4.48 -9.48
CA VAL A 106 3.17 5.68 -8.82
C VAL A 106 4.26 6.67 -8.35
N ASN A 107 5.50 6.21 -8.16
CA ASN A 107 6.57 7.01 -7.56
C ASN A 107 6.91 8.31 -8.31
N PRO A 108 7.00 8.36 -9.65
CA PRO A 108 7.21 9.62 -10.38
C PRO A 108 6.13 10.65 -10.09
N ALA A 109 4.85 10.26 -10.10
CA ALA A 109 3.74 11.15 -9.80
C ALA A 109 3.76 11.64 -8.34
N VAL A 110 4.09 10.75 -7.39
CA VAL A 110 4.29 11.12 -5.98
C VAL A 110 5.43 12.13 -5.84
N ARG A 111 6.60 11.87 -6.45
CA ARG A 111 7.74 12.80 -6.38
C ARG A 111 7.37 14.17 -6.91
N GLN A 112 6.63 14.24 -8.02
CA GLN A 112 6.15 15.50 -8.58
C GLN A 112 5.16 16.21 -7.64
N ALA A 113 4.18 15.49 -7.10
CA ALA A 113 3.15 16.05 -6.22
C ALA A 113 3.72 16.59 -4.90
N PHE A 114 4.78 15.95 -4.38
CA PHE A 114 5.41 16.31 -3.11
C PHE A 114 6.73 17.09 -3.26
N ALA A 115 7.13 17.47 -4.48
CA ALA A 115 8.39 18.17 -4.73
C ALA A 115 8.61 19.40 -3.82
N PRO A 116 7.64 20.32 -3.63
CA PRO A 116 7.84 21.49 -2.77
C PRO A 116 8.13 21.13 -1.30
N MET A 117 7.55 20.02 -0.83
CA MET A 117 7.74 19.52 0.53
C MET A 117 9.13 18.92 0.71
N ILE A 118 9.59 18.11 -0.26
CA ILE A 118 10.93 17.51 -0.26
C ILE A 118 11.99 18.62 -0.33
N GLU A 119 11.82 19.58 -1.23
CA GLU A 119 12.73 20.71 -1.40
C GLU A 119 12.80 21.55 -0.12
N GLY A 120 11.65 21.88 0.48
CA GLY A 120 11.60 22.61 1.74
C GLY A 120 12.24 21.88 2.93
N PHE A 121 12.10 20.55 2.99
CA PHE A 121 12.74 19.71 4.00
C PHE A 121 14.27 19.67 3.82
N THR A 122 14.71 19.47 2.57
CA THR A 122 16.14 19.39 2.21
C THR A 122 16.84 20.73 2.40
N ALA A 123 16.18 21.84 2.04
CA ALA A 123 16.71 23.20 2.23
C ALA A 123 16.96 23.54 3.71
N GLN A 124 16.28 22.85 4.63
CA GLN A 124 16.48 23.00 6.08
C GLN A 124 17.50 21.99 6.63
N GLY A 125 18.20 21.25 5.78
CA GLY A 125 19.27 20.32 6.14
C GLY A 125 18.81 18.88 6.42
N GLY A 126 17.58 18.52 6.09
CA GLY A 126 17.11 17.14 6.21
C GLY A 126 17.57 16.23 5.09
N ASP A 127 17.81 14.96 5.40
CA ASP A 127 18.14 13.93 4.41
C ASP A 127 16.97 13.67 3.42
N PRO A 128 17.14 13.91 2.11
CA PRO A 128 16.13 13.62 1.09
C PRO A 128 15.60 12.17 1.14
N GLN A 129 16.43 11.21 1.58
CA GLN A 129 16.03 9.82 1.68
C GLN A 129 14.95 9.60 2.75
N VAL A 130 15.00 10.33 3.86
CA VAL A 130 13.96 10.28 4.90
C VAL A 130 12.62 10.78 4.36
N ALA A 131 12.64 11.83 3.54
CA ALA A 131 11.44 12.32 2.87
C ALA A 131 10.89 11.29 1.85
N LEU A 132 11.77 10.67 1.06
CA LEU A 132 11.40 9.65 0.08
C LEU A 132 10.82 8.39 0.73
N ASP A 133 11.44 7.90 1.80
CA ASP A 133 10.96 6.74 2.58
C ASP A 133 9.54 7.00 3.14
N LEU A 134 9.19 8.27 3.36
CA LEU A 134 7.92 8.69 3.92
C LEU A 134 6.82 8.86 2.87
N ILE A 135 7.12 9.56 1.79
CA ILE A 135 6.13 9.94 0.78
C ILE A 135 5.98 8.87 -0.31
N GLY A 136 7.07 8.18 -0.64
CA GLY A 136 7.13 7.22 -1.73
C GLY A 136 6.50 5.89 -1.38
N VAL A 137 6.60 4.98 -2.33
CA VAL A 137 6.42 3.55 -2.13
C VAL A 137 7.74 2.84 -2.45
N LEU A 138 8.16 1.92 -1.58
CA LEU A 138 9.42 1.19 -1.73
C LEU A 138 9.15 -0.30 -1.98
N PRO A 139 10.01 -1.00 -2.74
CA PRO A 139 9.89 -2.44 -2.97
C PRO A 139 9.69 -3.24 -1.67
N GLU A 140 10.45 -2.90 -0.64
CA GLU A 140 10.46 -3.59 0.66
C GLU A 140 9.12 -3.50 1.40
N TYR A 141 8.29 -2.49 1.07
CA TYR A 141 6.96 -2.37 1.65
C TYR A 141 6.00 -3.38 1.03
N LEU A 142 6.04 -3.51 -0.30
CA LEU A 142 5.28 -4.54 -1.01
C LEU A 142 5.73 -5.94 -0.58
N ASP A 143 7.05 -6.16 -0.50
CA ASP A 143 7.62 -7.43 -0.04
C ASP A 143 7.11 -7.81 1.34
N ALA A 144 7.04 -6.85 2.28
CA ALA A 144 6.51 -7.11 3.61
C ALA A 144 5.05 -7.61 3.59
N ALA A 145 4.20 -7.12 2.68
CA ALA A 145 2.82 -7.60 2.53
C ALA A 145 2.77 -8.97 1.84
N LEU A 146 3.55 -9.17 0.78
CA LEU A 146 3.62 -10.46 0.08
C LEU A 146 4.16 -11.58 0.99
N ASP A 147 5.18 -11.28 1.79
CA ASP A 147 5.72 -12.19 2.81
C ASP A 147 4.65 -12.54 3.86
N GLU A 148 3.86 -11.56 4.31
CA GLU A 148 2.76 -11.82 5.26
C GLU A 148 1.69 -12.73 4.66
N VAL A 149 1.35 -12.54 3.36
CA VAL A 149 0.46 -13.45 2.64
C VAL A 149 1.06 -14.87 2.60
N ALA A 150 2.33 -15.01 2.23
CA ALA A 150 3.01 -16.29 2.16
C ALA A 150 3.07 -16.99 3.53
N VAL A 151 3.42 -16.26 4.60
CA VAL A 151 3.54 -16.81 5.96
C VAL A 151 2.19 -17.23 6.53
N ARG A 152 1.14 -16.42 6.36
CA ARG A 152 -0.16 -16.68 6.98
C ARG A 152 -1.07 -17.60 6.18
N HIS A 153 -1.00 -17.51 4.85
CA HIS A 153 -1.96 -18.13 3.94
C HIS A 153 -1.30 -19.06 2.93
N GLY A 154 0.01 -18.91 2.68
CA GLY A 154 0.77 -19.75 1.75
C GLY A 154 0.65 -19.36 0.28
N SER A 155 -0.43 -18.70 -0.13
CA SER A 155 -0.58 -18.13 -1.47
C SER A 155 -1.60 -16.98 -1.48
N MET A 156 -1.57 -16.16 -2.55
CA MET A 156 -2.54 -15.09 -2.73
C MET A 156 -3.97 -15.63 -2.87
N GLU A 157 -4.17 -16.76 -3.55
CA GLU A 157 -5.47 -17.41 -3.70
C GLU A 157 -6.04 -17.84 -2.35
N LYS A 158 -5.21 -18.45 -1.50
CA LYS A 158 -5.62 -18.83 -0.14
C LYS A 158 -5.89 -17.60 0.73
N TYR A 159 -5.10 -16.53 0.57
CA TYR A 159 -5.39 -15.27 1.25
C TYR A 159 -6.75 -14.71 0.84
N VAL A 160 -7.10 -14.70 -0.44
CA VAL A 160 -8.40 -14.20 -0.91
C VAL A 160 -9.54 -15.10 -0.44
N ARG A 161 -9.41 -16.42 -0.59
CA ARG A 161 -10.46 -17.38 -0.22
C ARG A 161 -10.68 -17.48 1.29
N GLU A 162 -9.61 -17.70 2.04
CA GLU A 162 -9.68 -18.02 3.48
C GLU A 162 -9.43 -16.79 4.35
N GLY A 163 -8.52 -15.90 3.91
CA GLY A 163 -8.23 -14.64 4.58
C GLY A 163 -9.32 -13.59 4.32
N LEU A 164 -9.71 -13.32 3.09
CA LEU A 164 -10.74 -12.32 2.80
C LEU A 164 -12.15 -12.91 2.86
N GLY A 165 -12.29 -14.24 2.85
CA GLY A 165 -13.60 -14.91 2.83
C GLY A 165 -14.33 -14.71 1.51
N VAL A 166 -13.59 -14.45 0.42
CA VAL A 166 -14.15 -14.22 -0.91
C VAL A 166 -14.30 -15.57 -1.63
N PRO A 167 -15.52 -15.98 -2.03
CA PRO A 167 -15.74 -17.26 -2.69
C PRO A 167 -15.04 -17.35 -4.05
N ASP A 168 -14.69 -18.58 -4.45
CA ASP A 168 -14.01 -18.84 -5.73
C ASP A 168 -14.84 -18.31 -6.91
N GLU A 169 -16.18 -18.41 -6.84
CA GLU A 169 -17.09 -17.90 -7.87
C GLU A 169 -16.97 -16.38 -8.10
N VAL A 170 -16.63 -15.61 -7.06
CA VAL A 170 -16.38 -14.17 -7.19
C VAL A 170 -15.07 -13.94 -7.91
N THR A 171 -14.02 -14.69 -7.55
CA THR A 171 -12.70 -14.54 -8.18
C THR A 171 -12.69 -14.97 -9.64
N GLU A 172 -13.42 -16.03 -10.02
CA GLU A 172 -13.56 -16.43 -11.42
C GLU A 172 -14.28 -15.36 -12.24
N ARG A 173 -15.37 -14.78 -11.72
CA ARG A 173 -16.05 -13.67 -12.41
C ARG A 173 -15.14 -12.46 -12.63
N ILE A 174 -14.27 -12.15 -11.66
CA ILE A 174 -13.27 -11.07 -11.82
C ILE A 174 -12.32 -11.40 -12.98
N ARG A 175 -11.78 -12.63 -13.03
CA ARG A 175 -10.88 -13.08 -14.11
C ARG A 175 -11.53 -13.03 -15.48
N GLU A 176 -12.73 -13.57 -15.61
CA GLU A 176 -13.49 -13.60 -16.87
C GLU A 176 -13.77 -12.20 -17.42
N ARG A 177 -14.00 -11.22 -16.53
CA ARG A 177 -14.37 -9.86 -16.92
C ARG A 177 -13.17 -8.97 -17.24
N LEU A 178 -12.04 -9.17 -16.56
CA LEU A 178 -10.90 -8.25 -16.61
C LEU A 178 -9.71 -8.77 -17.39
N THR A 179 -9.71 -10.04 -17.80
CA THR A 179 -8.78 -10.54 -18.80
C THR A 179 -9.43 -10.49 -20.17
N ALA A 180 -8.67 -10.17 -21.21
CA ALA A 180 -9.16 -10.38 -22.56
C ALA A 180 -9.35 -11.89 -22.74
N GLY A 181 -10.56 -12.33 -23.12
CA GLY A 181 -10.76 -13.72 -23.49
C GLY A 181 -9.71 -14.10 -24.53
N SER A 182 -9.01 -15.22 -24.31
CA SER A 182 -8.08 -15.80 -25.26
C SER A 182 -8.85 -16.20 -26.52
N GLY A 183 -9.14 -15.23 -27.38
CA GLY A 183 -9.72 -15.40 -28.70
C GLY A 183 -8.65 -15.65 -29.75
#